data_AF-A0A964K8Z6-F1
#
_entry.id   AF-A0A964K8Z6-F1
#
_cell.length_a   1.000
_cell.length_b   1.000
_cell.length_c   1.000
_cell.angle_alpha   90.00
_cell.angle_beta   90.00
_cell.angle_gamma   90.00
#
_symmetry.space_group_name_H-M   'P 1'
#
loop_
_entity.id
_entity.type
_entity.pdbx_description
1 polymer ?
#
loop_
_entity_poly.entity_id
_entity_poly.type
_entity_poly.pdbx_seq_one_letter_code
_entity_poly.pdbx_strand_id
1 'polypeptide(L)'
;MDRDNSRRSSCTKLTEKQVAAAVARHELLYSGRVGGARAVFAFSDLFGLDLSGRNLADADFTGAYLEKTNLAGARLDSTSFFGASLKRANLTGASLRRADMRGAKLRATDFRGTILQGIKLSLDAAVEAIFDETRFDSSAVG
;
A
#
# COMPACT_ATOMS: atom_id res chain seq x y z
N MET A 1 4.22 -21.64 13.36
CA MET A 1 4.31 -20.36 14.12
C MET A 1 4.68 -19.26 13.14
N ASP A 2 3.73 -18.39 12.81
CA ASP A 2 3.92 -17.34 11.80
C ASP A 2 4.91 -16.28 12.28
N ARG A 3 6.09 -16.21 11.64
CA ARG A 3 7.14 -15.22 11.97
C ARG A 3 6.66 -13.75 11.89
N ASP A 4 5.54 -13.49 11.22
CA ASP A 4 4.96 -12.14 11.10
C ASP A 4 4.19 -11.69 12.35
N ASN A 5 3.75 -12.59 13.23
CA ASN A 5 2.99 -12.19 14.42
C ASN A 5 3.90 -11.48 15.45
N SER A 6 5.13 -11.98 15.63
CA SER A 6 6.11 -11.38 16.55
C SER A 6 6.63 -10.02 16.10
N ARG A 7 6.55 -9.70 14.80
CA ARG A 7 6.99 -8.41 14.24
C ARG A 7 5.89 -7.34 14.27
N ARG A 8 4.61 -7.76 14.26
CA ARG A 8 3.48 -6.86 14.54
C ARG A 8 3.43 -6.37 15.99
N SER A 9 3.97 -7.15 16.92
CA SER A 9 3.97 -6.80 18.35
C SER A 9 4.83 -5.59 18.71
N SER A 10 5.79 -5.19 17.86
CA SER A 10 6.70 -4.05 18.08
C SER A 10 6.36 -2.82 17.23
N CYS A 11 5.22 -2.84 16.55
CA CYS A 11 4.76 -1.82 15.62
C CYS A 11 3.65 -0.95 16.25
N THR A 12 3.56 0.33 15.86
CA THR A 12 2.47 1.20 16.35
C THR A 12 1.15 0.84 15.67
N LYS A 13 0.21 0.27 16.45
CA LYS A 13 -1.13 -0.02 15.97
C LYS A 13 -1.96 1.25 15.83
N LEU A 14 -2.43 1.53 14.63
CA LEU A 14 -3.28 2.68 14.36
C LEU A 14 -4.75 2.30 14.44
N THR A 15 -5.53 3.17 15.07
CA THR A 15 -6.99 3.09 15.06
C THR A 15 -7.55 3.70 13.79
N GLU A 16 -8.77 3.31 13.42
CA GLU A 16 -9.50 3.92 12.29
C GLU A 16 -9.55 5.45 12.39
N LYS A 17 -9.73 6.00 13.60
CA LYS A 17 -9.76 7.44 13.82
C LYS A 17 -8.41 8.11 13.53
N GLN A 18 -7.30 7.49 13.94
CA GLN A 18 -5.96 8.02 13.65
C GLN A 18 -5.65 7.97 12.16
N VAL A 19 -6.04 6.87 11.49
CA VAL A 19 -5.89 6.73 10.04
C VAL A 19 -6.75 7.76 9.31
N ALA A 20 -8.03 7.90 9.67
CA ALA A 20 -8.93 8.88 9.09
C ALA A 20 -8.41 10.32 9.25
N ALA A 21 -7.83 10.66 10.40
CA ALA A 21 -7.22 11.97 10.61
C ALA A 21 -5.97 12.20 9.74
N ALA A 22 -5.15 11.16 9.52
CA ALA A 22 -4.01 11.25 8.62
C ALA A 22 -4.45 11.40 7.16
N VAL A 23 -5.45 10.62 6.72
CA VAL A 23 -6.02 10.70 5.37
C VAL A 23 -6.69 12.06 5.13
N ALA A 24 -7.44 12.59 6.09
CA ALA A 24 -8.07 13.91 5.96
C ALA A 24 -7.03 15.01 5.73
N ARG A 25 -5.92 15.01 6.49
CA ARG A 25 -4.82 15.97 6.26
C ARG A 25 -4.15 15.78 4.91
N HIS A 26 -4.10 14.55 4.41
CA HIS A 26 -3.55 14.26 3.10
C HIS A 26 -4.45 14.75 1.97
N GLU A 27 -5.76 14.62 2.10
CA GLU A 27 -6.72 15.18 1.16
C GLU A 27 -6.68 16.73 1.18
N LEU A 28 -6.43 17.35 2.34
CA LEU A 28 -6.19 18.80 2.42
C LEU A 28 -4.96 19.24 1.62
N LEU A 29 -3.88 18.45 1.65
CA LEU A 29 -2.67 18.73 0.85
C LEU A 29 -3.00 18.76 -0.64
N TYR A 30 -3.75 17.77 -1.12
CA TYR A 30 -4.10 17.62 -2.54
C TYR A 30 -5.21 18.57 -3.02
N SER A 31 -5.99 19.14 -2.09
CA SER A 31 -6.95 20.20 -2.37
C SER A 31 -6.36 21.61 -2.20
N GLY A 32 -5.07 21.73 -1.90
CA GLY A 32 -4.38 23.01 -1.72
C GLY A 32 -4.81 23.78 -0.46
N ARG A 33 -5.41 23.10 0.52
CA ARG A 33 -5.93 23.71 1.74
C ARG A 33 -4.84 23.78 2.82
N VAL A 34 -4.85 24.87 3.59
CA VAL A 34 -3.93 25.07 4.72
C VAL A 34 -4.11 23.94 5.75
N GLY A 35 -3.00 23.47 6.32
CA GLY A 35 -2.98 22.35 7.26
C GLY A 35 -2.88 20.97 6.60
N GLY A 36 -2.72 20.92 5.27
CA GLY A 36 -2.46 19.69 4.53
C GLY A 36 -1.11 19.07 4.88
N ALA A 37 -1.07 17.74 5.00
CA ALA A 37 0.15 16.99 5.27
C ALA A 37 0.12 15.63 4.57
N ARG A 38 1.27 15.17 4.07
CA ARG A 38 1.42 13.83 3.48
C ARG A 38 1.00 12.75 4.49
N ALA A 39 0.28 11.73 4.03
CA ALA A 39 -0.05 10.57 4.84
C ALA A 39 1.23 9.76 5.08
N VAL A 40 1.58 9.59 6.35
CA VAL A 40 2.75 8.81 6.78
C VAL A 40 2.27 7.72 7.71
N PHE A 41 2.44 6.47 7.25
CA PHE A 41 2.08 5.24 7.94
C PHE A 41 3.27 4.29 8.03
N ALA A 42 4.50 4.83 7.89
CA ALA A 42 5.72 4.05 7.96
C ALA A 42 5.77 3.26 9.28
N PHE A 43 6.13 1.98 9.19
CA PHE A 43 6.24 1.05 10.31
C PHE A 43 5.00 1.05 11.23
N SER A 44 3.80 1.24 10.67
CA SER A 44 2.53 1.21 11.39
C SER A 44 1.73 -0.05 11.08
N ASP A 45 0.86 -0.47 12.01
CA ASP A 45 -0.04 -1.61 11.85
C ASP A 45 -1.43 -1.10 11.45
N LEU A 46 -1.81 -1.42 10.20
CA LEU A 46 -3.08 -1.10 9.56
C LEU A 46 -3.88 -2.35 9.23
N PHE A 47 -3.59 -3.47 9.91
CA PHE A 47 -4.20 -4.77 9.65
C PHE A 47 -5.73 -4.69 9.57
N GLY A 48 -6.28 -5.13 8.44
CA GLY A 48 -7.72 -5.21 8.22
C GLY A 48 -8.46 -3.87 8.16
N LEU A 49 -7.76 -2.73 8.17
CA LEU A 49 -8.42 -1.42 8.04
C LEU A 49 -8.94 -1.17 6.63
N ASP A 50 -9.91 -0.26 6.52
CA ASP A 50 -10.47 0.17 5.23
C ASP A 50 -9.89 1.52 4.80
N LEU A 51 -9.22 1.50 3.67
CA LEU A 51 -8.61 2.62 2.95
C LEU A 51 -9.12 2.69 1.50
N SER A 52 -10.21 1.99 1.18
CA SER A 52 -10.75 1.94 -0.18
C SER A 52 -11.18 3.33 -0.69
N GLY A 53 -10.96 3.55 -1.99
CA GLY A 53 -11.31 4.78 -2.71
C GLY A 53 -10.55 6.04 -2.27
N ARG A 54 -9.63 5.95 -1.30
CA ARG A 54 -8.91 7.11 -0.78
C ARG A 54 -7.87 7.63 -1.76
N ASN A 55 -7.68 8.96 -1.76
CA ASN A 55 -6.48 9.53 -2.32
C ASN A 55 -5.34 9.37 -1.31
N LEU A 56 -4.33 8.61 -1.69
CA LEU A 56 -3.13 8.30 -0.91
C LEU A 56 -1.88 8.45 -1.80
N ALA A 57 -1.97 9.27 -2.85
CA ALA A 57 -0.85 9.51 -3.75
C ALA A 57 0.31 10.16 -3.00
N ASP A 58 1.54 9.74 -3.30
CA ASP A 58 2.73 10.06 -2.50
C ASP A 58 2.61 9.68 -1.02
N ALA A 59 1.74 8.78 -0.56
CA ALA A 59 1.78 8.34 0.84
C ALA A 59 3.04 7.51 1.15
N ASP A 60 3.45 7.49 2.42
CA ASP A 60 4.54 6.63 2.90
C ASP A 60 4.00 5.44 3.71
N PHE A 61 4.12 4.24 3.16
CA PHE A 61 3.80 2.96 3.79
C PHE A 61 5.06 2.10 4.02
N THR A 62 6.25 2.70 4.06
CA THR A 62 7.52 1.98 4.25
C THR A 62 7.45 1.08 5.48
N GLY A 63 7.66 -0.23 5.31
CA GLY A 63 7.62 -1.21 6.39
C GLY A 63 6.27 -1.36 7.11
N ALA A 64 5.17 -0.82 6.57
CA ALA A 64 3.85 -0.91 7.17
C ALA A 64 3.27 -2.33 7.09
N TYR A 65 2.40 -2.68 8.05
CA TYR A 65 1.63 -3.91 8.03
C TYR A 65 0.23 -3.63 7.49
N LEU A 66 0.02 -4.02 6.24
CA LEU A 66 -1.22 -3.84 5.48
C LEU A 66 -1.93 -5.18 5.22
N GLU A 67 -1.67 -6.18 6.06
CA GLU A 67 -2.26 -7.50 5.87
C GLU A 67 -3.79 -7.42 5.98
N LYS A 68 -4.50 -7.96 4.98
CA LYS A 68 -5.97 -7.88 4.86
C LYS A 68 -6.56 -6.46 4.80
N THR A 69 -5.74 -5.42 4.66
CA THR A 69 -6.23 -4.03 4.50
C THR A 69 -6.96 -3.90 3.17
N ASN A 70 -8.08 -3.18 3.17
CA ASN A 70 -8.83 -2.87 1.96
C ASN A 70 -8.30 -1.57 1.33
N LEU A 71 -7.67 -1.67 0.17
CA LEU A 71 -7.16 -0.55 -0.63
C LEU A 71 -7.84 -0.49 -2.02
N ALA A 72 -9.01 -1.14 -2.16
CA ALA A 72 -9.73 -1.19 -3.43
C ALA A 72 -10.03 0.21 -3.96
N GLY A 73 -9.73 0.46 -5.24
CA GLY A 73 -9.96 1.75 -5.90
C GLY A 73 -9.13 2.93 -5.35
N ALA A 74 -8.19 2.70 -4.42
CA ALA A 74 -7.37 3.77 -3.87
C ALA A 74 -6.40 4.33 -4.93
N ARG A 75 -6.11 5.63 -4.84
CA ARG A 75 -5.03 6.26 -5.61
C ARG A 75 -3.75 6.16 -4.80
N LEU A 76 -2.82 5.32 -5.25
CA LEU A 76 -1.53 5.01 -4.61
C LEU A 76 -0.36 5.34 -5.54
N ASP A 77 -0.54 6.32 -6.42
CA ASP A 77 0.51 6.77 -7.32
C ASP A 77 1.71 7.33 -6.53
N SER A 78 2.92 7.01 -6.94
CA SER A 78 4.18 7.46 -6.30
C SER A 78 4.31 7.11 -4.80
N THR A 79 3.54 6.13 -4.31
CA THR A 79 3.62 5.67 -2.93
C THR A 79 4.88 4.85 -2.66
N SER A 80 5.38 4.88 -1.43
CA SER A 80 6.40 3.93 -0.96
C SER A 80 5.75 2.79 -0.20
N PHE A 81 5.82 1.58 -0.73
CA PHE A 81 5.55 0.32 -0.05
C PHE A 81 6.84 -0.46 0.26
N PHE A 82 7.99 0.21 0.27
CA PHE A 82 9.28 -0.43 0.48
C PHE A 82 9.27 -1.28 1.76
N GLY A 83 9.50 -2.59 1.63
CA GLY A 83 9.49 -3.52 2.77
C GLY A 83 8.13 -3.72 3.46
N ALA A 84 7.03 -3.19 2.93
CA ALA A 84 5.70 -3.31 3.51
C ALA A 84 5.13 -4.74 3.37
N SER A 85 4.23 -5.13 4.27
CA SER A 85 3.51 -6.41 4.17
C SER A 85 2.09 -6.20 3.66
N LEU A 86 1.83 -6.53 2.41
CA LEU A 86 0.53 -6.42 1.73
C LEU A 86 -0.21 -7.76 1.63
N LYS A 87 0.24 -8.81 2.34
CA LYS A 87 -0.35 -10.15 2.18
C LYS A 87 -1.86 -10.11 2.35
N ARG A 88 -2.58 -10.76 1.44
CA ARG A 88 -4.07 -10.79 1.47
C ARG A 88 -4.74 -9.41 1.45
N ALA A 89 -4.02 -8.33 1.12
CA ALA A 89 -4.62 -7.01 0.94
C ALA A 89 -5.43 -6.99 -0.36
N ASN A 90 -6.43 -6.11 -0.40
CA ASN A 90 -7.25 -5.89 -1.57
C ASN A 90 -6.80 -4.61 -2.29
N LEU A 91 -6.19 -4.72 -3.47
CA LEU A 91 -5.79 -3.59 -4.32
C LEU A 91 -6.64 -3.51 -5.59
N THR A 92 -7.79 -4.18 -5.63
CA THR A 92 -8.65 -4.22 -6.82
C THR A 92 -8.99 -2.82 -7.34
N GLY A 93 -8.75 -2.58 -8.62
CA GLY A 93 -9.02 -1.27 -9.25
C GLY A 93 -8.17 -0.10 -8.73
N ALA A 94 -7.16 -0.32 -7.87
CA ALA A 94 -6.29 0.74 -7.38
C ALA A 94 -5.32 1.24 -8.46
N SER A 95 -4.76 2.44 -8.27
CA SER A 95 -3.70 2.97 -9.13
C SER A 95 -2.37 2.99 -8.38
N LEU A 96 -1.35 2.29 -8.89
CA LEU A 96 0.00 2.20 -8.30
C LEU A 96 1.07 2.80 -9.23
N ARG A 97 0.73 3.85 -10.00
CA ARG A 97 1.68 4.40 -10.99
C ARG A 97 2.94 4.88 -10.28
N ARG A 98 4.11 4.40 -10.69
CA ARG A 98 5.41 4.77 -10.10
C ARG A 98 5.57 4.42 -8.61
N ALA A 99 4.75 3.52 -8.08
CA ALA A 99 4.89 3.06 -6.69
C ALA A 99 6.18 2.25 -6.51
N ASP A 100 6.83 2.41 -5.35
CA ASP A 100 7.98 1.59 -4.96
C ASP A 100 7.52 0.43 -4.09
N MET A 101 7.56 -0.78 -4.64
CA MET A 101 7.16 -2.02 -3.96
C MET A 101 8.35 -2.95 -3.72
N ARG A 102 9.59 -2.45 -3.80
CA ARG A 102 10.78 -3.28 -3.55
C ARG A 102 10.75 -3.85 -2.13
N GLY A 103 10.98 -5.15 -2.00
CA GLY A 103 10.91 -5.87 -0.72
C GLY A 103 9.51 -5.97 -0.11
N ALA A 104 8.45 -5.52 -0.79
CA ALA A 104 7.09 -5.70 -0.32
C ALA A 104 6.69 -7.18 -0.37
N LYS A 105 5.97 -7.66 0.66
CA LYS A 105 5.44 -9.02 0.70
C LYS A 105 4.05 -9.04 0.10
N LEU A 106 3.90 -9.67 -1.07
CA LEU A 106 2.68 -9.60 -1.88
C LEU A 106 1.86 -10.90 -1.91
N ARG A 107 2.21 -11.92 -1.11
CA ARG A 107 1.52 -13.20 -1.09
C ARG A 107 0.00 -13.06 -0.96
N ALA A 108 -0.73 -13.61 -1.93
CA ALA A 108 -2.19 -13.61 -2.00
C ALA A 108 -2.84 -12.20 -1.97
N THR A 109 -2.12 -11.17 -2.41
CA THR A 109 -2.68 -9.82 -2.63
C THR A 109 -3.54 -9.82 -3.89
N ASP A 110 -4.70 -9.17 -3.84
CA ASP A 110 -5.61 -9.07 -5.00
C ASP A 110 -5.30 -7.82 -5.83
N PHE A 111 -4.74 -8.03 -7.03
CA PHE A 111 -4.37 -6.97 -7.98
C PHE A 111 -5.33 -6.85 -9.18
N ARG A 112 -6.52 -7.47 -9.14
CA ARG A 112 -7.42 -7.45 -10.31
C ARG A 112 -7.83 -6.02 -10.65
N GLY A 113 -7.58 -5.62 -11.91
CA GLY A 113 -7.87 -4.27 -12.40
C GLY A 113 -6.96 -3.16 -11.83
N THR A 114 -5.90 -3.51 -11.10
CA THR A 114 -4.92 -2.52 -10.59
C THR A 114 -4.05 -1.97 -11.72
N ILE A 115 -3.75 -0.67 -11.70
CA ILE A 115 -2.82 -0.04 -12.65
C ILE A 115 -1.39 -0.12 -12.11
N LEU A 116 -0.52 -0.91 -12.76
CA LEU A 116 0.85 -1.20 -12.32
C LEU A 116 1.94 -0.52 -13.18
N GLN A 117 1.70 0.69 -13.68
CA GLN A 117 2.65 1.34 -14.60
C GLN A 117 3.86 1.94 -13.88
N GLY A 118 5.08 1.58 -14.31
CA GLY A 118 6.32 2.16 -13.79
C GLY A 118 6.62 1.82 -12.33
N ILE A 119 5.99 0.75 -11.81
CA ILE A 119 6.26 0.25 -10.46
C ILE A 119 7.70 -0.26 -10.36
N LYS A 120 8.27 -0.20 -9.15
CA LYS A 120 9.54 -0.86 -8.84
C LYS A 120 9.25 -2.12 -8.04
N LEU A 121 9.65 -3.28 -8.55
CA LEU A 121 9.56 -4.57 -7.88
C LEU A 121 10.94 -5.23 -7.81
N SER A 122 11.17 -6.04 -6.78
CA SER A 122 12.29 -6.97 -6.75
C SER A 122 11.86 -8.32 -7.35
N LEU A 123 12.81 -9.09 -7.90
CA LEU A 123 12.53 -10.42 -8.48
C LEU A 123 11.69 -11.32 -7.53
N ASP A 124 12.03 -11.35 -6.23
CA ASP A 124 11.32 -12.18 -5.24
C ASP A 124 9.83 -11.80 -5.08
N ALA A 125 9.50 -10.50 -5.19
CA ALA A 125 8.13 -10.03 -5.02
C ALA A 125 7.25 -10.41 -6.23
N ALA A 126 7.86 -10.55 -7.42
CA ALA A 126 7.21 -10.98 -8.64
C ALA A 126 6.93 -12.50 -8.72
N VAL A 127 7.43 -13.29 -7.76
CA VAL A 127 7.11 -14.74 -7.70
C VAL A 127 5.98 -15.02 -6.70
N GLU A 128 5.83 -14.20 -5.65
CA GLU A 128 4.84 -14.42 -4.59
C GLU A 128 3.43 -13.88 -4.92
N ALA A 129 3.31 -12.92 -5.82
CA ALA A 129 2.02 -12.39 -6.22
C ALA A 129 1.32 -13.38 -7.15
N ILE A 130 0.05 -13.69 -6.85
CA ILE A 130 -0.80 -14.53 -7.71
C ILE A 130 -1.25 -13.61 -8.86
N PHE A 131 -0.50 -13.62 -9.95
CA PHE A 131 -0.77 -12.80 -11.13
C PHE A 131 -1.77 -13.51 -12.04
N ASP A 132 -3.04 -13.48 -11.66
CA ASP A 132 -4.12 -13.83 -12.58
C ASP A 132 -4.68 -12.52 -13.18
N GLU A 133 -4.73 -12.43 -14.51
CA GLU A 133 -5.31 -11.33 -15.32
C GLU A 133 -4.66 -9.92 -15.23
N THR A 134 -3.51 -9.72 -14.57
CA THR A 134 -2.89 -8.39 -14.49
C THR A 134 -2.07 -8.05 -15.74
N ARG A 135 -2.47 -7.01 -16.47
CA ARG A 135 -1.71 -6.46 -17.61
C ARG A 135 -0.40 -5.82 -17.12
N PHE A 136 0.73 -6.46 -17.42
CA PHE A 136 2.06 -5.86 -17.26
C PHE A 136 2.45 -5.02 -18.48
N ASP A 137 3.05 -3.87 -18.22
CA ASP A 137 3.97 -3.23 -19.17
C ASP A 137 5.37 -3.77 -18.85
N SER A 138 6.12 -4.18 -19.88
CA SER A 138 7.44 -4.83 -19.80
C SER A 138 8.54 -4.00 -19.11
N SER A 139 8.24 -2.76 -18.71
CA SER A 139 9.16 -1.86 -17.99
C SER A 139 9.24 -2.08 -16.46
N ALA A 140 8.43 -2.98 -15.89
CA ALA A 140 8.28 -3.13 -14.43
C ALA A 140 9.35 -4.01 -13.73
N VAL A 141 10.24 -4.66 -14.48
CA VAL A 141 11.29 -5.55 -13.92
C VAL A 141 12.65 -5.00 -14.33
N GLY A 142 13.40 -4.47 -13.35
CA GLY A 142 14.73 -3.90 -13.54
C GLY A 142 15.55 -3.98 -12.27
#